data_AF-A0A4Q5RE29-F1
#
_entry.id   AF-A0A4Q5RE29-F1
#
_cell.length_a   1.000
_cell.length_b   1.000
_cell.length_c   1.000
_cell.angle_alpha   90.00
_cell.angle_beta   90.00
_cell.angle_gamma   90.00
#
_symmetry.space_group_name_H-M   'P 1'
#
loop_
_entity.id
_entity.type
_entity.pdbx_description
1 polymer ?
#
loop_
_entity_poly.entity_id
_entity_poly.type
_entity_poly.pdbx_seq_one_letter_code
_entity_poly.pdbx_strand_id
1 'polypeptide(L)'
;MFRLMTLISSFLLLSNNLLFSQTIQRPKLVVGIVVDQMRWDYLYRYYDRYSAGGFKRMLTQGFSCENAFIPYTPTYTAAGHTCVYTGSIPAINGIIGNSWYRRDLKRAWYCAEDSTVISVGSTSSAGKMSPRNMWTTTITDELRLATNFNSKSIGIALKDRGAILPAGHSANAAYWFDNSSGGWITSTYYMNELPDWVKKINDKKLPDQYLQKNWNTIYPINTYKQSTEDNKSYEAILPGEDNTFPHETASITTNKYETFRNTPYGNTFTFDLAKAAIDGEQLGQRGATDFLALSFSSTDYVGHAFGPNSIEVEDTYLRLDQELAAFYALLDAKLGKGQYLVFLTAD
;
A
#
# COMPACT_ATOMS: atom_id res chain seq x y z
N MET A 1 69.56 3.47 35.26
CA MET A 1 68.13 3.77 35.55
C MET A 1 67.40 4.52 34.42
N PHE A 2 67.93 4.59 33.18
CA PHE A 2 67.36 5.42 32.09
C PHE A 2 67.29 4.71 30.72
N ARG A 3 67.12 3.38 30.70
CA ARG A 3 66.96 2.61 29.45
C ARG A 3 65.76 1.66 29.42
N LEU A 4 64.94 1.65 30.47
CA LEU A 4 63.76 0.77 30.57
C LEU A 4 62.41 1.51 30.40
N MET A 5 62.42 2.84 30.32
CA MET A 5 61.18 3.64 30.18
C MET A 5 60.76 3.89 28.73
N THR A 6 61.63 3.68 27.75
CA THR A 6 61.32 3.98 26.34
C THR A 6 60.64 2.83 25.59
N LEU A 7 60.62 1.61 26.17
CA LEU A 7 59.96 0.45 25.54
C LEU A 7 58.48 0.28 25.96
N ILE A 8 58.03 0.96 27.02
CA ILE A 8 56.65 0.85 27.51
C ILE A 8 55.73 1.87 26.83
N SER A 9 56.25 3.00 26.34
CA SER A 9 55.44 3.98 25.60
C SER A 9 55.11 3.56 24.16
N SER A 10 55.86 2.62 23.57
CA SER A 10 55.58 2.09 22.23
C SER A 10 54.53 0.98 22.21
N PHE A 11 54.24 0.37 23.38
CA PHE A 11 53.22 -0.69 23.51
C PHE A 11 51.83 -0.15 23.88
N LEU A 12 51.74 1.11 24.32
CA LEU A 12 50.48 1.79 24.68
C LEU A 12 49.83 2.54 23.51
N LEU A 13 50.48 2.60 22.34
CA LEU A 13 49.91 3.21 21.12
C LEU A 13 49.26 2.20 20.17
N LEU A 14 49.25 0.91 20.52
CA LEU A 14 48.60 -0.16 19.73
C LEU A 14 47.22 -0.57 20.24
N SER A 15 46.77 -0.02 21.36
CA SER A 15 45.45 -0.31 21.95
C SER A 15 44.53 0.90 21.79
N ASN A 16 43.87 1.02 20.63
CA ASN A 16 42.56 1.68 20.44
C ASN A 16 42.16 1.89 18.96
N ASN A 17 42.72 1.14 18.01
CA ASN A 17 42.03 0.94 16.74
C ASN A 17 40.94 -0.12 16.95
N LEU A 18 39.94 0.20 17.78
CA LEU A 18 38.62 -0.39 17.59
C LEU A 18 38.19 0.08 16.21
N LEU A 19 38.44 -0.75 15.21
CA LEU A 19 37.75 -0.70 13.93
C LEU A 19 36.26 -0.82 14.29
N PHE A 20 35.61 0.30 14.57
CA PHE A 20 34.18 0.40 14.44
C PHE A 20 33.92 0.07 12.99
N SER A 21 33.60 -1.19 12.71
CA SER A 21 32.95 -1.57 11.47
C SER A 21 31.77 -0.62 11.39
N GLN A 22 31.85 0.35 10.47
CA GLN A 22 30.83 1.36 10.30
C GLN A 22 29.56 0.59 9.95
N THR A 23 28.68 0.41 10.93
CA THR A 23 27.46 -0.34 10.72
C THR A 23 26.68 0.43 9.66
N ILE A 24 26.33 -0.25 8.57
CA ILE A 24 25.57 0.36 7.49
C ILE A 24 24.27 0.87 8.12
N GLN A 25 24.12 2.19 8.20
CA GLN A 25 22.89 2.77 8.71
C GLN A 25 21.77 2.43 7.73
N ARG A 26 20.74 1.78 8.25
CA ARG A 26 19.55 1.39 7.50
C ARG A 26 18.33 1.93 8.22
N PRO A 27 17.25 2.31 7.49
CA PRO A 27 15.98 2.60 8.14
C PRO A 27 15.50 1.34 8.87
N LYS A 28 14.78 1.51 9.96
CA LYS A 28 14.12 0.42 10.68
C LYS A 28 12.95 -0.15 9.85
N LEU A 29 12.25 0.72 9.13
CA LEU A 29 11.12 0.36 8.27
C LEU A 29 11.20 1.11 6.94
N VAL A 30 10.96 0.40 5.84
CA VAL A 30 10.62 1.01 4.55
C VAL A 30 9.13 0.87 4.33
N VAL A 31 8.44 1.96 3.98
CA VAL A 31 7.05 1.94 3.56
C VAL A 31 6.97 2.31 2.08
N GLY A 32 6.50 1.39 1.26
CA GLY A 32 6.18 1.64 -0.13
C GLY A 32 4.70 1.93 -0.28
N ILE A 33 4.34 3.09 -0.80
CA ILE A 33 2.95 3.49 -1.03
C ILE A 33 2.71 3.59 -2.53
N VAL A 34 1.70 2.87 -3.02
CA VAL A 34 1.16 3.05 -4.37
C VAL A 34 -0.26 3.59 -4.23
N VAL A 35 -0.51 4.79 -4.75
CA VAL A 35 -1.87 5.34 -4.82
C VAL A 35 -2.42 5.00 -6.20
N ASP A 36 -3.37 4.07 -6.24
CA ASP A 36 -3.86 3.45 -7.48
C ASP A 36 -4.52 4.52 -8.36
N GLN A 37 -4.15 4.59 -9.64
CA GLN A 37 -4.62 5.61 -10.60
C GLN A 37 -4.29 7.07 -10.22
N MET A 38 -3.27 7.30 -9.38
CA MET A 38 -2.87 8.66 -9.03
C MET A 38 -2.11 9.34 -10.17
N ARG A 39 -2.78 10.27 -10.84
CA ARG A 39 -2.11 11.20 -11.74
C ARG A 39 -1.24 12.16 -10.95
N TRP A 40 -0.07 12.46 -11.50
CA TRP A 40 0.88 13.41 -10.93
C TRP A 40 0.25 14.77 -10.58
N ASP A 41 -0.63 15.29 -11.43
CA ASP A 41 -1.21 16.62 -11.27
C ASP A 41 -2.15 16.74 -10.05
N TYR A 42 -2.60 15.63 -9.45
CA TYR A 42 -3.38 15.69 -8.20
C TYR A 42 -2.59 16.29 -7.03
N LEU A 43 -1.26 16.15 -7.02
CA LEU A 43 -0.39 16.78 -6.01
C LEU A 43 -0.54 18.31 -6.00
N TYR A 44 -0.80 18.91 -7.16
CA TYR A 44 -0.87 20.35 -7.35
C TYR A 44 -2.29 20.88 -7.47
N ARG A 45 -3.17 20.14 -8.16
CA ARG A 45 -4.56 20.53 -8.38
C ARG A 45 -5.32 20.72 -7.07
N TYR A 46 -5.09 19.87 -6.08
CA TYR A 46 -5.75 19.96 -4.76
C TYR A 46 -4.85 20.56 -3.67
N TYR A 47 -3.67 21.07 -4.05
CA TYR A 47 -2.61 21.49 -3.12
C TYR A 47 -3.08 22.47 -2.06
N ASP A 48 -3.87 23.48 -2.42
CA ASP A 48 -4.32 24.50 -1.49
C ASP A 48 -5.16 23.94 -0.33
N ARG A 49 -5.78 22.78 -0.52
CA ARG A 49 -6.60 22.09 0.49
C ARG A 49 -5.88 20.99 1.25
N TYR A 50 -4.71 20.56 0.80
CA TYR A 50 -3.92 19.58 1.54
C TYR A 50 -3.36 20.15 2.84
N SER A 51 -3.36 19.31 3.87
CA SER A 51 -2.73 19.58 5.16
C SER A 51 -1.21 19.62 5.02
N ALA A 52 -0.52 20.27 5.98
CA ALA A 52 0.94 20.27 6.01
C ALA A 52 1.55 18.89 6.29
N GLY A 53 0.76 17.95 6.82
CA GLY A 53 1.23 16.65 7.29
C GLY A 53 1.16 15.52 6.27
N GLY A 54 0.32 15.63 5.23
CA GLY A 54 0.09 14.59 4.23
C GLY A 54 1.01 14.74 3.00
N PHE A 55 0.43 14.94 1.81
CA PHE A 55 1.20 15.08 0.56
C PHE A 55 2.20 16.23 0.62
N LYS A 56 1.84 17.37 1.23
CA LYS A 56 2.76 18.51 1.40
C LYS A 56 4.00 18.14 2.20
N ARG A 57 3.90 17.24 3.18
CA ARG A 57 5.07 16.77 3.94
C ARG A 57 6.07 16.08 3.01
N MET A 58 5.60 15.21 2.13
CA MET A 58 6.47 14.53 1.15
C MET A 58 7.11 15.53 0.18
N LEU A 59 6.33 16.49 -0.33
CA LEU A 59 6.81 17.50 -1.28
C LEU A 59 7.84 18.46 -0.67
N THR A 60 7.66 18.85 0.60
CA THR A 60 8.48 19.89 1.25
C THR A 60 9.62 19.36 2.09
N GLN A 61 9.57 18.10 2.52
CA GLN A 61 10.57 17.48 3.40
C GLN A 61 11.21 16.23 2.78
N GLY A 62 10.78 15.84 1.58
CA GLY A 62 11.32 14.71 0.82
C GLY A 62 12.00 15.16 -0.46
N PHE A 63 12.02 14.25 -1.43
CA PHE A 63 12.47 14.51 -2.80
C PHE A 63 11.37 14.08 -3.75
N SER A 64 10.95 14.96 -4.66
CA SER A 64 9.91 14.70 -5.64
C SER A 64 10.51 14.55 -7.03
N CYS A 65 10.27 13.40 -7.66
CA CYS A 65 10.65 13.16 -9.05
C CYS A 65 9.47 13.53 -9.96
N GLU A 66 9.40 14.81 -10.33
CA GLU A 66 8.25 15.38 -11.08
C GLU A 66 8.15 14.87 -12.53
N ASN A 67 9.18 14.20 -13.04
CA ASN A 67 9.29 13.74 -14.42
C ASN A 67 9.51 12.21 -14.49
N ALA A 68 8.74 11.46 -13.71
CA ALA A 68 8.74 10.00 -13.70
C ALA A 68 7.61 9.45 -14.60
N PHE A 69 7.94 8.49 -15.46
CA PHE A 69 6.99 7.89 -16.42
C PHE A 69 7.05 6.36 -16.38
N ILE A 70 5.92 5.73 -16.70
CA ILE A 70 5.81 4.30 -16.91
C ILE A 70 6.46 3.94 -18.27
N PRO A 71 7.56 3.17 -18.31
CA PRO A 71 8.32 2.94 -19.55
C PRO A 71 7.80 1.74 -20.36
N TYR A 72 6.52 1.38 -20.21
CA TYR A 72 5.91 0.22 -20.86
C TYR A 72 4.41 0.42 -21.11
N THR A 73 3.81 -0.51 -21.83
CA THR A 73 2.37 -0.59 -22.08
C THR A 73 1.93 -2.07 -22.02
N PRO A 74 0.71 -2.37 -21.55
CA PRO A 74 -0.33 -1.46 -21.04
C PRO A 74 -0.10 -0.98 -19.58
N THR A 75 -0.60 0.23 -19.26
CA THR A 75 -0.52 0.85 -17.93
C THR A 75 -1.67 0.37 -17.03
N TYR A 76 -1.61 -0.89 -16.61
CA TYR A 76 -2.60 -1.52 -15.73
C TYR A 76 -2.02 -1.83 -14.35
N THR A 77 -2.88 -1.86 -13.33
CA THR A 77 -2.53 -2.09 -11.92
C THR A 77 -1.51 -3.19 -11.67
N ALA A 78 -1.73 -4.40 -12.20
CA ALA A 78 -0.81 -5.52 -11.94
C ALA A 78 0.60 -5.25 -12.49
N ALA A 79 0.69 -4.75 -13.73
CA ALA A 79 1.98 -4.42 -14.35
C ALA A 79 2.66 -3.28 -13.59
N GLY A 80 1.91 -2.24 -13.23
CA GLY A 80 2.29 -1.12 -12.37
C GLY A 80 2.98 -1.53 -11.09
N HIS A 81 2.21 -2.20 -10.23
CA HIS A 81 2.67 -2.67 -8.93
C HIS A 81 3.88 -3.60 -9.06
N THR A 82 3.92 -4.50 -10.04
CA THR A 82 5.10 -5.36 -10.26
C THR A 82 6.33 -4.54 -10.65
N CYS A 83 6.22 -3.58 -11.57
CA CYS A 83 7.38 -2.84 -12.05
C CYS A 83 7.98 -1.93 -10.97
N VAL A 84 7.14 -1.28 -10.16
CA VAL A 84 7.58 -0.43 -9.03
C VAL A 84 8.48 -1.21 -8.07
N TYR A 85 8.14 -2.48 -7.79
CA TYR A 85 8.84 -3.27 -6.77
C TYR A 85 9.92 -4.19 -7.33
N THR A 86 9.94 -4.46 -8.63
CA THR A 86 10.96 -5.31 -9.26
C THR A 86 12.09 -4.50 -9.91
N GLY A 87 11.87 -3.23 -10.21
CA GLY A 87 12.80 -2.46 -11.06
C GLY A 87 12.92 -3.04 -12.48
N SER A 88 11.98 -3.89 -12.87
CA SER A 88 11.93 -4.60 -14.15
C SER A 88 10.71 -4.14 -14.96
N ILE A 89 10.51 -4.73 -16.14
CA ILE A 89 9.40 -4.44 -17.05
C ILE A 89 8.55 -5.67 -17.33
N PRO A 90 7.29 -5.53 -17.80
CA PRO A 90 6.39 -6.66 -18.02
C PRO A 90 6.95 -7.76 -18.93
N ALA A 91 7.77 -7.38 -19.92
CA ALA A 91 8.43 -8.31 -20.84
C ALA A 91 9.43 -9.25 -20.15
N ILE A 92 9.90 -8.91 -18.94
CA ILE A 92 10.89 -9.68 -18.17
C ILE A 92 10.25 -10.27 -16.91
N ASN A 93 9.47 -9.48 -16.17
CA ASN A 93 8.85 -9.93 -14.92
C ASN A 93 7.62 -10.84 -15.13
N GLY A 94 7.09 -10.92 -16.36
CA GLY A 94 6.00 -11.82 -16.74
C GLY A 94 4.58 -11.30 -16.47
N ILE A 95 4.41 -10.18 -15.75
CA ILE A 95 3.11 -9.60 -15.41
C ILE A 95 2.74 -8.52 -16.43
N ILE A 96 2.08 -8.95 -17.51
CA ILE A 96 1.76 -8.11 -18.69
C ILE A 96 0.43 -7.34 -18.62
N GLY A 97 -0.28 -7.44 -17.49
CA GLY A 97 -1.56 -6.78 -17.26
C GLY A 97 -2.34 -7.47 -16.15
N ASN A 98 -3.55 -6.98 -15.87
CA ASN A 98 -4.42 -7.58 -14.85
C ASN A 98 -4.83 -9.02 -15.22
N SER A 99 -5.03 -9.28 -16.51
CA SER A 99 -5.28 -10.60 -17.06
C SER A 99 -4.67 -10.71 -18.46
N TRP A 100 -4.35 -11.92 -18.90
CA TRP A 100 -3.89 -12.20 -20.26
C TRP A 100 -4.40 -13.55 -20.77
N TYR A 101 -4.40 -13.74 -22.09
CA TYR A 101 -4.83 -15.02 -22.67
C TYR A 101 -3.70 -16.06 -22.62
N ARG A 102 -3.95 -17.19 -21.97
CA ARG A 102 -3.06 -18.36 -21.94
C ARG A 102 -3.47 -19.33 -23.04
N ARG A 103 -2.65 -19.46 -24.08
CA ARG A 103 -2.94 -20.30 -25.27
C ARG A 103 -3.03 -21.79 -24.94
N ASP A 104 -2.17 -22.25 -24.03
CA ASP A 104 -2.13 -23.62 -23.52
C ASP A 104 -3.41 -23.99 -22.75
N LEU A 105 -3.97 -23.03 -22.01
CA LEU A 105 -5.21 -23.20 -21.22
C LEU A 105 -6.48 -22.77 -21.97
N LYS A 106 -6.33 -22.13 -23.12
CA LYS A 106 -7.40 -21.57 -23.96
C LYS A 106 -8.36 -20.63 -23.22
N ARG A 107 -7.86 -19.85 -22.24
CA ARG A 107 -8.68 -18.91 -21.47
C ARG A 107 -7.88 -17.69 -21.01
N ALA A 108 -8.61 -16.67 -20.55
CA ALA A 108 -8.02 -15.60 -19.77
C ALA A 108 -7.48 -16.15 -18.44
N TRP A 109 -6.32 -15.66 -18.05
CA TRP A 109 -5.60 -16.00 -16.84
C TRP A 109 -5.40 -14.72 -16.03
N TYR A 110 -5.84 -14.72 -14.78
CA TYR A 110 -5.71 -13.57 -13.90
C TYR A 110 -4.30 -13.49 -13.29
N CYS A 111 -3.78 -12.28 -13.10
CA CYS A 111 -2.36 -12.07 -12.79
C CYS A 111 -1.87 -12.78 -11.52
N ALA A 112 -2.69 -12.80 -10.48
CA ALA A 112 -2.36 -13.46 -9.21
C ALA A 112 -3.01 -14.84 -9.06
N GLU A 113 -3.71 -15.36 -10.08
CA GLU A 113 -4.46 -16.61 -9.99
C GLU A 113 -3.56 -17.79 -9.63
N ASP A 114 -3.95 -18.56 -8.60
CA ASP A 114 -3.29 -19.80 -8.21
C ASP A 114 -4.29 -20.79 -7.61
N SER A 115 -4.65 -21.82 -8.39
CA SER A 115 -5.57 -22.87 -7.95
C SER A 115 -4.96 -23.87 -6.96
N THR A 116 -3.65 -23.79 -6.68
CA THR A 116 -2.95 -24.71 -5.77
C THR A 116 -2.96 -24.25 -4.31
N VAL A 117 -3.46 -23.03 -4.06
CA VAL A 117 -3.65 -22.48 -2.72
C VAL A 117 -5.13 -22.24 -2.46
N ILE A 118 -5.49 -22.14 -1.18
CA ILE A 118 -6.85 -21.86 -0.75
C ILE A 118 -6.89 -20.60 0.12
N SER A 119 -8.08 -20.03 0.23
CA SER A 119 -8.35 -18.84 1.01
C SER A 119 -8.16 -19.08 2.50
N VAL A 120 -7.61 -18.08 3.18
CA VAL A 120 -7.39 -18.07 4.64
C VAL A 120 -8.04 -16.80 5.18
N GLY A 121 -8.98 -16.98 6.12
CA GLY A 121 -9.85 -15.91 6.61
C GLY A 121 -11.22 -15.82 5.92
N SER A 122 -11.47 -16.65 4.90
CA SER A 122 -12.76 -16.78 4.20
C SER A 122 -12.86 -18.14 3.49
N THR A 123 -14.06 -18.53 3.09
CA THR A 123 -14.32 -19.71 2.24
C THR A 123 -14.49 -19.37 0.76
N SER A 124 -14.46 -18.08 0.39
CA SER A 124 -14.62 -17.63 -1.00
C SER A 124 -13.44 -18.03 -1.87
N SER A 125 -13.56 -17.96 -3.20
CA SER A 125 -12.43 -18.17 -4.12
C SER A 125 -11.49 -16.96 -4.21
N ALA A 126 -11.79 -15.85 -3.52
CA ALA A 126 -10.98 -14.63 -3.57
C ALA A 126 -9.57 -14.81 -2.99
N GLY A 127 -9.35 -15.86 -2.19
CA GLY A 127 -8.04 -16.21 -1.66
C GLY A 127 -7.25 -17.23 -2.48
N LYS A 128 -7.73 -17.68 -3.64
CA LYS A 128 -6.97 -18.56 -4.56
C LYS A 128 -5.95 -17.77 -5.37
N MET A 129 -5.09 -17.05 -4.66
CA MET A 129 -4.14 -16.08 -5.22
C MET A 129 -2.74 -16.24 -4.61
N SER A 130 -1.70 -16.04 -5.42
CA SER A 130 -0.29 -16.10 -5.01
C SER A 130 0.60 -15.29 -5.98
N PRO A 131 1.89 -15.04 -5.65
CA PRO A 131 2.80 -14.32 -6.53
C PRO A 131 3.37 -15.21 -7.65
N ARG A 132 2.92 -16.47 -7.80
CA ARG A 132 3.53 -17.50 -8.66
C ARG A 132 3.74 -17.12 -10.12
N ASN A 133 2.94 -16.20 -10.66
CA ASN A 133 3.05 -15.77 -12.05
C ASN A 133 4.12 -14.69 -12.28
N MET A 134 4.67 -14.09 -11.21
CA MET A 134 5.77 -13.13 -11.29
C MET A 134 7.10 -13.91 -11.40
N TRP A 135 7.93 -13.57 -12.39
CA TRP A 135 9.15 -14.36 -12.68
C TRP A 135 10.39 -13.82 -11.98
N THR A 136 10.38 -12.55 -11.61
CA THR A 136 11.52 -11.84 -11.02
C THR A 136 11.33 -11.62 -9.54
N THR A 137 12.43 -11.54 -8.79
CA THR A 137 12.40 -11.07 -7.41
C THR A 137 12.01 -9.59 -7.33
N THR A 138 11.49 -9.21 -6.17
CA THR A 138 11.17 -7.83 -5.79
C THR A 138 12.26 -7.28 -4.86
N ILE A 139 12.29 -5.95 -4.65
CA ILE A 139 13.15 -5.33 -3.64
C ILE A 139 12.84 -5.85 -2.22
N THR A 140 11.60 -6.26 -1.96
CA THR A 140 11.21 -6.90 -0.71
C THR A 140 11.78 -8.31 -0.59
N ASP A 141 11.79 -9.09 -1.68
CA ASP A 141 12.49 -10.38 -1.75
C ASP A 141 13.99 -10.22 -1.49
N GLU A 142 14.62 -9.26 -2.15
CA GLU A 142 16.05 -8.97 -1.98
C GLU A 142 16.37 -8.51 -0.56
N LEU A 143 15.50 -7.72 0.09
CA LEU A 143 15.67 -7.35 1.50
C LEU A 143 15.60 -8.58 2.42
N ARG A 144 14.66 -9.49 2.17
CA ARG A 144 14.58 -10.74 2.94
C ARG A 144 15.82 -11.59 2.72
N LEU A 145 16.29 -11.77 1.49
CA LEU A 145 17.53 -12.50 1.18
C LEU A 145 18.75 -11.86 1.86
N ALA A 146 18.91 -10.55 1.73
CA ALA A 146 20.04 -9.80 2.30
C ALA A 146 20.07 -9.78 3.84
N THR A 147 18.95 -10.08 4.50
CA THR A 147 18.85 -10.16 5.96
C THR A 147 18.76 -11.59 6.47
N ASN A 148 19.03 -12.59 5.60
CA ASN A 148 18.84 -14.01 5.89
C ASN A 148 17.45 -14.29 6.50
N PHE A 149 16.43 -13.70 5.87
CA PHE A 149 15.01 -13.78 6.21
C PHE A 149 14.61 -13.25 7.58
N ASN A 150 15.48 -12.48 8.26
CA ASN A 150 15.13 -11.78 9.50
C ASN A 150 14.24 -10.55 9.27
N SER A 151 14.30 -9.92 8.09
CA SER A 151 13.33 -8.89 7.70
C SER A 151 11.92 -9.46 7.58
N LYS A 152 10.91 -8.66 7.95
CA LYS A 152 9.52 -8.89 7.57
C LYS A 152 9.14 -8.06 6.35
N SER A 153 8.46 -8.70 5.39
CA SER A 153 7.80 -8.04 4.26
C SER A 153 6.30 -8.32 4.31
N ILE A 154 5.47 -7.28 4.28
CA ILE A 154 4.00 -7.37 4.31
C ILE A 154 3.40 -6.47 3.24
N GLY A 155 2.51 -7.02 2.41
CA GLY A 155 1.70 -6.26 1.45
C GLY A 155 0.25 -6.10 1.91
N ILE A 156 -0.33 -4.92 1.75
CA ILE A 156 -1.74 -4.63 2.11
C ILE A 156 -2.39 -3.77 1.03
N ALA A 157 -3.52 -4.23 0.52
CA ALA A 157 -4.32 -3.50 -0.47
C ALA A 157 -5.74 -4.06 -0.55
N LEU A 158 -6.74 -3.29 -0.99
CA LEU A 158 -8.07 -3.87 -1.22
C LEU A 158 -8.03 -4.90 -2.37
N LYS A 159 -7.19 -4.65 -3.39
CA LYS A 159 -6.95 -5.54 -4.53
C LYS A 159 -5.86 -6.56 -4.19
N ASP A 160 -6.12 -7.85 -4.38
CA ASP A 160 -5.13 -8.92 -4.20
C ASP A 160 -3.78 -8.63 -4.88
N ARG A 161 -3.77 -8.28 -6.17
CA ARG A 161 -2.61 -7.94 -6.99
C ARG A 161 -1.83 -6.74 -6.46
N GLY A 162 -2.52 -5.79 -5.80
CA GLY A 162 -1.90 -4.63 -5.17
C GLY A 162 -1.20 -4.95 -3.85
N ALA A 163 -1.54 -6.07 -3.21
CA ALA A 163 -0.86 -6.56 -2.01
C ALA A 163 0.23 -7.59 -2.36
N ILE A 164 -0.11 -8.57 -3.20
CA ILE A 164 0.70 -9.76 -3.50
C ILE A 164 1.97 -9.40 -4.28
N LEU A 165 1.83 -8.64 -5.37
CA LEU A 165 2.94 -8.38 -6.29
C LEU A 165 4.01 -7.48 -5.65
N PRO A 166 3.65 -6.42 -4.88
CA PRO A 166 4.62 -5.68 -4.08
C PRO A 166 5.28 -6.45 -2.94
N ALA A 167 4.54 -7.35 -2.28
CA ALA A 167 5.06 -8.09 -1.13
C ALA A 167 6.20 -9.04 -1.51
N GLY A 168 6.14 -9.60 -2.73
CA GLY A 168 7.15 -10.51 -3.25
C GLY A 168 6.88 -11.98 -2.96
N HIS A 169 7.72 -12.85 -3.51
CA HIS A 169 7.64 -14.29 -3.35
C HIS A 169 7.88 -14.75 -1.92
N SER A 170 8.82 -14.10 -1.26
CA SER A 170 9.28 -14.48 0.07
C SER A 170 8.54 -13.76 1.17
N ALA A 171 7.48 -12.99 0.90
CA ALA A 171 6.77 -12.20 1.90
C ALA A 171 6.32 -13.01 3.12
N ASN A 172 6.24 -12.35 4.28
CA ASN A 172 5.63 -12.97 5.47
C ASN A 172 4.11 -13.04 5.32
N ALA A 173 3.52 -12.03 4.65
CA ALA A 173 2.10 -11.99 4.39
C ALA A 173 1.78 -11.04 3.23
N ALA A 174 0.69 -11.31 2.54
CA ALA A 174 -0.07 -10.30 1.81
C ALA A 174 -1.54 -10.39 2.24
N TYR A 175 -2.17 -9.25 2.48
CA TYR A 175 -3.57 -9.16 2.90
C TYR A 175 -4.39 -8.36 1.91
N TRP A 176 -5.55 -8.90 1.54
CA TRP A 176 -6.49 -8.23 0.65
C TRP A 176 -7.94 -8.39 1.07
N PHE A 177 -8.79 -7.53 0.55
CA PHE A 177 -10.19 -7.47 0.97
C PHE A 177 -11.04 -8.50 0.22
N ASP A 178 -11.84 -9.26 0.96
CA ASP A 178 -12.81 -10.20 0.40
C ASP A 178 -14.23 -9.70 0.57
N ASN A 179 -14.91 -9.47 -0.55
CA ASN A 179 -16.29 -9.00 -0.58
C ASN A 179 -17.28 -10.04 -0.03
N SER A 180 -16.91 -11.32 0.07
CA SER A 180 -17.79 -12.33 0.68
C SER A 180 -17.84 -12.22 2.20
N SER A 181 -16.68 -11.99 2.83
CA SER A 181 -16.56 -11.90 4.30
C SER A 181 -16.65 -10.48 4.85
N GLY A 182 -16.41 -9.47 4.01
CA GLY A 182 -16.27 -8.07 4.43
C GLY A 182 -15.02 -7.85 5.28
N GLY A 183 -13.96 -8.61 5.05
CA GLY A 183 -12.75 -8.58 5.86
C GLY A 183 -11.48 -8.81 5.07
N TRP A 184 -10.35 -8.71 5.76
CA TRP A 184 -9.03 -9.02 5.25
C TRP A 184 -8.81 -10.53 5.22
N ILE A 185 -8.35 -11.02 4.09
CA ILE A 185 -8.00 -12.41 3.85
C ILE A 185 -6.57 -12.53 3.35
N THR A 186 -6.07 -13.75 3.30
CA THR A 186 -4.83 -14.13 2.64
C THR A 186 -5.01 -15.52 1.99
N SER A 187 -3.91 -16.18 1.61
CA SER A 187 -3.94 -17.54 1.08
C SER A 187 -2.94 -18.46 1.79
N THR A 188 -3.11 -19.77 1.59
CA THR A 188 -2.17 -20.79 2.08
C THR A 188 -0.79 -20.72 1.44
N TYR A 189 -0.56 -19.81 0.49
CA TYR A 189 0.79 -19.45 0.08
C TYR A 189 1.58 -18.85 1.25
N TYR A 190 0.93 -18.03 2.08
CA TYR A 190 1.58 -17.25 3.14
C TYR A 190 1.47 -17.91 4.52
N MET A 191 0.29 -18.44 4.86
CA MET A 191 0.00 -18.96 6.20
C MET A 191 -1.22 -19.88 6.19
N ASN A 192 -1.36 -20.73 7.21
CA ASN A 192 -2.53 -21.62 7.34
C ASN A 192 -3.70 -20.99 8.10
N GLU A 193 -3.43 -19.95 8.89
CA GLU A 193 -4.42 -19.25 9.70
C GLU A 193 -4.06 -17.76 9.78
N LEU A 194 -5.08 -16.87 9.80
CA LEU A 194 -4.85 -15.46 10.03
C LEU A 194 -4.26 -15.23 11.43
N PRO A 195 -3.30 -14.31 11.61
CA PRO A 195 -2.83 -13.95 12.93
C PRO A 195 -3.92 -13.21 13.72
N ASP A 196 -3.86 -13.29 15.05
CA ASP A 196 -4.90 -12.76 15.92
C ASP A 196 -5.15 -11.26 15.76
N TRP A 197 -4.13 -10.48 15.40
CA TRP A 197 -4.28 -9.06 15.17
C TRP A 197 -5.13 -8.76 13.91
N VAL A 198 -5.08 -9.60 12.88
CA VAL A 198 -5.94 -9.47 11.69
C VAL A 198 -7.37 -9.90 12.04
N LYS A 199 -7.53 -11.03 12.77
CA LYS A 199 -8.85 -11.48 13.24
C LYS A 199 -9.55 -10.38 14.05
N LYS A 200 -8.85 -9.74 14.99
CA LYS A 200 -9.37 -8.61 15.79
C LYS A 200 -9.81 -7.41 14.95
N ILE A 201 -9.15 -7.14 13.82
CA ILE A 201 -9.59 -6.08 12.90
C ILE A 201 -10.84 -6.52 12.13
N ASN A 202 -10.89 -7.76 11.65
CA ASN A 202 -12.04 -8.32 10.94
C ASN A 202 -13.29 -8.41 11.83
N ASP A 203 -13.13 -8.77 13.11
CA ASP A 203 -14.22 -8.90 14.08
C ASP A 203 -14.93 -7.55 14.35
N LYS A 204 -14.24 -6.43 14.14
CA LYS A 204 -14.85 -5.10 14.24
C LYS A 204 -15.86 -4.81 13.13
N LYS A 205 -15.81 -5.54 12.00
CA LYS A 205 -16.65 -5.27 10.82
C LYS A 205 -16.61 -3.78 10.41
N LEU A 206 -15.40 -3.21 10.37
CA LEU A 206 -15.20 -1.80 10.04
C LEU A 206 -15.85 -1.37 8.71
N PRO A 207 -15.81 -2.16 7.62
CA PRO A 207 -16.50 -1.79 6.38
C PRO A 207 -18.01 -1.52 6.58
N ASP A 208 -18.69 -2.31 7.42
CA ASP A 208 -20.10 -2.07 7.75
C ASP A 208 -20.27 -0.74 8.50
N GLN A 209 -19.42 -0.49 9.50
CA GLN A 209 -19.45 0.76 10.25
C GLN A 209 -19.15 1.99 9.39
N TYR A 210 -18.29 1.84 8.38
CA TYR A 210 -17.96 2.90 7.44
C TYR A 210 -19.11 3.23 6.50
N LEU A 211 -19.77 2.21 5.95
CA LEU A 211 -20.97 2.41 5.11
C LEU A 211 -22.09 3.12 5.87
N GLN A 212 -22.25 2.88 7.18
CA GLN A 212 -23.23 3.58 8.01
C GLN A 212 -22.98 5.08 8.18
N LYS A 213 -21.80 5.59 7.80
CA LYS A 213 -21.50 7.02 7.90
C LYS A 213 -22.04 7.82 6.72
N ASN A 214 -22.56 7.16 5.67
CA ASN A 214 -22.76 7.74 4.34
C ASN A 214 -21.46 8.34 3.80
N TRP A 215 -21.45 8.80 2.55
CA TRP A 215 -20.35 9.59 2.03
C TRP A 215 -20.81 11.00 1.71
N ASN A 216 -20.37 11.93 2.56
CA ASN A 216 -20.53 13.37 2.42
C ASN A 216 -19.16 13.99 2.10
N THR A 217 -19.14 15.13 1.41
CA THR A 217 -17.90 15.90 1.23
C THR A 217 -17.36 16.40 2.57
N ILE A 218 -16.02 16.36 2.78
CA ILE A 218 -15.42 16.84 4.04
C ILE A 218 -15.42 18.36 4.19
N TYR A 219 -15.62 19.09 3.08
CA TYR A 219 -15.83 20.53 3.06
C TYR A 219 -17.22 20.86 2.47
N PRO A 220 -17.72 22.10 2.59
CA PRO A 220 -18.95 22.49 1.90
C PRO A 220 -18.80 22.29 0.38
N ILE A 221 -19.73 21.57 -0.23
CA ILE A 221 -19.63 21.09 -1.62
C ILE A 221 -19.42 22.22 -2.63
N ASN A 222 -20.05 23.38 -2.42
CA ASN A 222 -19.91 24.57 -3.27
C ASN A 222 -18.49 25.18 -3.26
N THR A 223 -17.58 24.66 -2.44
CA THR A 223 -16.19 25.11 -2.37
C THR A 223 -15.20 24.22 -3.14
N TYR A 224 -15.66 23.08 -3.69
CA TYR A 224 -14.86 22.16 -4.53
C TYR A 224 -14.64 22.76 -5.92
N LYS A 225 -13.81 23.81 -5.96
CA LYS A 225 -13.55 24.62 -7.17
C LYS A 225 -12.65 23.92 -8.18
N GLN A 226 -12.02 22.81 -7.79
CA GLN A 226 -11.10 22.06 -8.64
C GLN A 226 -11.78 20.87 -9.32
N SER A 227 -13.10 20.75 -9.18
CA SER A 227 -13.94 19.73 -9.80
C SER A 227 -15.06 20.35 -10.64
N THR A 228 -15.71 19.54 -11.47
CA THR A 228 -16.93 19.92 -12.18
C THR A 228 -18.13 20.03 -11.23
N GLU A 229 -19.27 20.49 -11.74
CA GLU A 229 -20.53 20.40 -10.99
C GLU A 229 -20.83 18.93 -10.64
N ASP A 230 -21.54 18.73 -9.53
CA ASP A 230 -21.79 17.44 -8.90
C ASP A 230 -22.57 16.43 -9.76
N ASN A 231 -23.41 16.90 -10.68
CA ASN A 231 -24.20 16.02 -11.55
C ASN A 231 -23.67 16.07 -12.97
N LYS A 232 -23.01 15.00 -13.43
CA LYS A 232 -22.60 14.84 -14.82
C LYS A 232 -23.03 13.50 -15.40
N SER A 233 -23.53 13.53 -16.64
CA SER A 233 -24.01 12.33 -17.35
C SER A 233 -22.94 11.27 -17.63
N TYR A 234 -21.66 11.58 -17.42
CA TYR A 234 -20.54 10.66 -17.59
C TYR A 234 -20.05 10.04 -16.27
N GLU A 235 -20.60 10.46 -15.13
CA GLU A 235 -20.34 9.87 -13.82
C GLU A 235 -21.27 8.66 -13.60
N ALA A 236 -20.73 7.60 -13.00
CA ALA A 236 -21.50 6.41 -12.67
C ALA A 236 -22.48 6.68 -11.52
N ILE A 237 -23.55 5.90 -11.51
CA ILE A 237 -24.54 5.91 -10.44
C ILE A 237 -24.18 4.80 -9.45
N LEU A 238 -24.00 5.14 -8.17
CA LEU A 238 -23.79 4.14 -7.14
C LEU A 238 -25.09 3.32 -6.91
N PRO A 239 -25.00 2.03 -6.55
CA PRO A 239 -26.18 1.19 -6.38
C PRO A 239 -27.18 1.76 -5.37
N GLY A 240 -28.36 2.15 -5.84
CA GLY A 240 -29.47 2.64 -5.00
C GLY A 240 -29.61 4.17 -4.90
N GLU A 241 -28.83 4.93 -5.67
CA GLU A 241 -28.74 6.40 -5.56
C GLU A 241 -28.76 7.11 -6.93
N ASP A 242 -28.60 8.45 -6.91
CA ASP A 242 -28.15 9.25 -8.06
C ASP A 242 -26.60 9.35 -8.05
N ASN A 243 -26.00 10.02 -9.04
CA ASN A 243 -24.56 10.27 -9.13
C ASN A 243 -24.11 11.57 -8.43
N THR A 244 -24.75 11.95 -7.32
CA THR A 244 -24.53 13.23 -6.64
C THR A 244 -24.40 13.06 -5.13
N PHE A 245 -23.74 13.99 -4.47
CA PHE A 245 -23.67 14.02 -3.01
C PHE A 245 -25.01 14.48 -2.36
N PRO A 246 -25.31 14.00 -1.14
CA PRO A 246 -24.61 12.97 -0.38
C PRO A 246 -24.90 11.57 -0.92
N HIS A 247 -23.89 10.68 -0.85
CA HIS A 247 -24.08 9.27 -1.15
C HIS A 247 -24.56 8.52 0.10
N GLU A 248 -25.80 8.06 0.08
CA GLU A 248 -26.53 7.35 1.15
C GLU A 248 -26.12 5.88 1.34
N THR A 249 -24.81 5.64 1.48
CA THR A 249 -24.22 4.29 1.52
C THR A 249 -24.74 3.40 2.65
N ALA A 250 -25.33 3.97 3.70
CA ALA A 250 -25.94 3.22 4.80
C ALA A 250 -27.17 2.41 4.36
N SER A 251 -27.83 2.83 3.27
CA SER A 251 -29.02 2.17 2.72
C SER A 251 -28.68 1.00 1.80
N ILE A 252 -27.41 0.87 1.39
CA ILE A 252 -26.97 -0.12 0.40
C ILE A 252 -26.81 -1.48 1.05
N THR A 253 -27.65 -2.43 0.62
CA THR A 253 -27.65 -3.82 1.11
C THR A 253 -27.12 -4.81 0.08
N THR A 254 -27.44 -4.60 -1.20
CA THR A 254 -26.99 -5.46 -2.31
C THR A 254 -25.60 -5.01 -2.78
N ASN A 255 -24.67 -5.96 -2.93
CA ASN A 255 -23.28 -5.69 -3.30
C ASN A 255 -22.59 -4.60 -2.44
N LYS A 256 -23.00 -4.45 -1.18
CA LYS A 256 -22.54 -3.37 -0.29
C LYS A 256 -21.02 -3.25 -0.18
N TYR A 257 -20.31 -4.38 -0.26
CA TYR A 257 -18.84 -4.40 -0.18
C TYR A 257 -18.16 -4.04 -1.51
N GLU A 258 -18.85 -4.14 -2.65
CA GLU A 258 -18.40 -3.50 -3.89
C GLU A 258 -18.53 -1.99 -3.79
N THR A 259 -19.66 -1.49 -3.28
CA THR A 259 -19.83 -0.06 -3.01
C THR A 259 -18.77 0.44 -2.04
N PHE A 260 -18.51 -0.28 -0.95
CA PHE A 260 -17.47 0.08 0.01
C PHE A 260 -16.09 0.36 -0.65
N ARG A 261 -15.69 -0.48 -1.61
CA ARG A 261 -14.43 -0.28 -2.37
C ARG A 261 -14.43 1.02 -3.19
N ASN A 262 -15.59 1.43 -3.68
CA ASN A 262 -15.84 2.66 -4.44
C ASN A 262 -16.07 3.89 -3.53
N THR A 263 -15.69 3.83 -2.26
CA THR A 263 -15.72 4.98 -1.34
C THR A 263 -14.33 5.26 -0.77
N PRO A 264 -14.06 6.48 -0.26
CA PRO A 264 -12.81 6.80 0.41
C PRO A 264 -12.51 5.90 1.63
N TYR A 265 -13.55 5.30 2.22
CA TYR A 265 -13.41 4.45 3.40
C TYR A 265 -12.62 3.16 3.14
N GLY A 266 -12.52 2.73 1.88
CA GLY A 266 -11.63 1.63 1.52
C GLY A 266 -10.15 1.96 1.81
N ASN A 267 -9.72 3.20 1.54
CA ASN A 267 -8.38 3.67 1.89
C ASN A 267 -8.19 3.78 3.41
N THR A 268 -9.17 4.33 4.14
CA THR A 268 -9.15 4.36 5.62
C THR A 268 -8.98 2.95 6.20
N PHE A 269 -9.70 1.95 5.67
CA PHE A 269 -9.59 0.58 6.12
C PHE A 269 -8.20 -0.02 5.85
N THR A 270 -7.60 0.26 4.69
CA THR A 270 -6.20 -0.10 4.39
C THR A 270 -5.24 0.51 5.42
N PHE A 271 -5.43 1.78 5.80
CA PHE A 271 -4.64 2.39 6.87
C PHE A 271 -4.84 1.73 8.23
N ASP A 272 -6.05 1.35 8.59
CA ASP A 272 -6.31 0.66 9.87
C ASP A 272 -5.56 -0.67 9.95
N LEU A 273 -5.52 -1.44 8.86
CA LEU A 273 -4.75 -2.67 8.82
C LEU A 273 -3.24 -2.38 8.83
N ALA A 274 -2.76 -1.34 8.13
CA ALA A 274 -1.36 -0.94 8.16
C ALA A 274 -0.90 -0.55 9.59
N LYS A 275 -1.71 0.23 10.31
CA LYS A 275 -1.48 0.59 11.72
C LYS A 275 -1.45 -0.65 12.60
N ALA A 276 -2.39 -1.57 12.39
CA ALA A 276 -2.44 -2.84 13.13
C ALA A 276 -1.26 -3.77 12.82
N ALA A 277 -0.77 -3.78 11.57
CA ALA A 277 0.38 -4.58 11.16
C ALA A 277 1.68 -4.08 11.81
N ILE A 278 1.88 -2.77 11.90
CA ILE A 278 3.05 -2.18 12.60
C ILE A 278 3.13 -2.69 14.05
N ASP A 279 2.00 -2.72 14.75
CA ASP A 279 1.94 -3.18 16.13
C ASP A 279 1.96 -4.70 16.26
N GLY A 280 1.13 -5.41 15.49
CA GLY A 280 0.98 -6.86 15.54
C GLY A 280 2.22 -7.62 15.13
N GLU A 281 3.01 -7.05 14.21
CA GLU A 281 4.22 -7.68 13.68
C GLU A 281 5.52 -7.06 14.21
N GLN A 282 5.39 -5.98 15.00
CA GLN A 282 6.49 -5.16 15.53
C GLN A 282 7.40 -4.64 14.42
N LEU A 283 6.81 -4.16 13.32
CA LEU A 283 7.56 -3.70 12.15
C LEU A 283 8.48 -2.53 12.53
N GLY A 284 9.74 -2.64 12.17
CA GLY A 284 10.78 -1.65 12.49
C GLY A 284 11.20 -1.63 13.96
N GLN A 285 10.82 -2.63 14.76
CA GLN A 285 11.15 -2.73 16.19
C GLN A 285 11.94 -4.01 16.53
N ARG A 286 12.33 -4.77 15.51
CA ARG A 286 12.96 -6.11 15.63
C ARG A 286 14.45 -6.14 15.30
N GLY A 287 15.06 -4.99 14.99
CA GLY A 287 16.49 -4.85 14.68
C GLY A 287 16.86 -5.00 13.21
N ALA A 288 16.18 -5.88 12.45
CA ALA A 288 16.29 -5.89 10.98
C ALA A 288 15.39 -4.81 10.36
N THR A 289 15.80 -4.28 9.20
CA THR A 289 14.92 -3.43 8.40
C THR A 289 13.74 -4.24 7.90
N ASP A 290 12.53 -3.80 8.21
CA ASP A 290 11.29 -4.39 7.72
C ASP A 290 10.74 -3.58 6.51
N PHE A 291 9.80 -4.17 5.78
CA PHE A 291 9.16 -3.56 4.62
C PHE A 291 7.64 -3.70 4.71
N LEU A 292 6.93 -2.58 4.56
CA LEU A 292 5.48 -2.51 4.47
C LEU A 292 5.08 -1.93 3.10
N ALA A 293 4.49 -2.75 2.24
CA ALA A 293 3.96 -2.31 0.94
C ALA A 293 2.45 -2.06 1.06
N LEU A 294 2.02 -0.83 0.76
CA LEU A 294 0.64 -0.38 0.85
C LEU A 294 0.15 0.05 -0.54
N SER A 295 -1.04 -0.40 -0.91
CA SER A 295 -1.74 0.11 -2.10
C SER A 295 -3.11 0.66 -1.72
N PHE A 296 -3.34 1.93 -2.05
CA PHE A 296 -4.58 2.65 -1.80
C PHE A 296 -5.47 2.56 -3.04
N SER A 297 -6.33 1.53 -3.06
CA SER A 297 -7.09 1.15 -4.25
C SER A 297 -8.36 1.99 -4.48
N SER A 298 -8.88 2.69 -3.47
CA SER A 298 -10.15 3.42 -3.61
C SER A 298 -10.06 4.59 -4.58
N THR A 299 -8.88 5.18 -4.77
CA THR A 299 -8.68 6.27 -5.75
C THR A 299 -8.93 5.78 -7.18
N ASP A 300 -8.55 4.55 -7.50
CA ASP A 300 -8.83 3.94 -8.81
C ASP A 300 -10.30 3.54 -8.97
N TYR A 301 -10.92 2.93 -7.94
CA TYR A 301 -12.34 2.59 -7.99
C TYR A 301 -13.21 3.84 -8.17
N VAL A 302 -12.98 4.88 -7.35
CA VAL A 302 -13.67 6.18 -7.46
C VAL A 302 -13.35 6.84 -8.80
N GLY A 303 -12.09 6.86 -9.23
CA GLY A 303 -11.71 7.44 -10.52
C GLY A 303 -12.33 6.73 -11.72
N HIS A 304 -12.49 5.40 -11.66
CA HIS A 304 -13.21 4.64 -12.68
C HIS A 304 -14.72 4.92 -12.69
N ALA A 305 -15.32 5.12 -11.53
CA ALA A 305 -16.75 5.40 -11.41
C ALA A 305 -17.09 6.84 -11.86
N PHE A 306 -16.33 7.83 -11.41
CA PHE A 306 -16.72 9.24 -11.55
C PHE A 306 -15.82 10.06 -12.48
N GLY A 307 -14.61 9.57 -12.77
CA GLY A 307 -13.65 10.27 -13.60
C GLY A 307 -12.85 11.33 -12.83
N PRO A 308 -11.70 11.77 -13.39
CA PRO A 308 -10.71 12.55 -12.66
C PRO A 308 -11.18 13.95 -12.25
N ASN A 309 -12.23 14.48 -12.88
CA ASN A 309 -12.73 15.83 -12.69
C ASN A 309 -13.88 15.93 -11.67
N SER A 310 -14.31 14.81 -11.09
CA SER A 310 -15.48 14.77 -10.22
C SER A 310 -15.20 15.28 -8.79
N ILE A 311 -16.26 15.61 -8.06
CA ILE A 311 -16.16 16.03 -6.64
C ILE A 311 -15.71 14.84 -5.78
N GLU A 312 -16.16 13.64 -6.10
CA GLU A 312 -15.82 12.36 -5.46
C GLU A 312 -14.32 12.10 -5.46
N VAL A 313 -13.66 12.32 -6.61
CA VAL A 313 -12.20 12.17 -6.72
C VAL A 313 -11.50 13.23 -5.86
N GLU A 314 -11.88 14.51 -5.95
CA GLU A 314 -11.29 15.56 -5.11
C GLU A 314 -11.45 15.20 -3.61
N ASP A 315 -12.66 14.86 -3.16
CA ASP A 315 -12.92 14.48 -1.76
C ASP A 315 -12.11 13.26 -1.30
N THR A 316 -11.97 12.25 -2.18
CA THR A 316 -11.15 11.07 -1.91
C THR A 316 -9.69 11.42 -1.67
N TYR A 317 -9.11 12.32 -2.48
CA TYR A 317 -7.73 12.76 -2.30
C TYR A 317 -7.54 13.64 -1.05
N LEU A 318 -8.52 14.48 -0.71
CA LEU A 318 -8.47 15.30 0.50
C LEU A 318 -8.53 14.45 1.77
N ARG A 319 -9.33 13.36 1.76
CA ARG A 319 -9.36 12.37 2.86
C ARG A 319 -8.07 11.55 2.92
N LEU A 320 -7.55 11.12 1.77
CA LEU A 320 -6.28 10.39 1.70
C LEU A 320 -5.12 11.23 2.28
N ASP A 321 -5.08 12.54 2.00
CA ASP A 321 -4.09 13.45 2.60
C ASP A 321 -4.13 13.45 4.13
N GLN A 322 -5.33 13.51 4.73
CA GLN A 322 -5.50 13.47 6.18
C GLN A 322 -5.06 12.13 6.78
N GLU A 323 -5.35 11.02 6.11
CA GLU A 323 -4.90 9.70 6.55
C GLU A 323 -3.38 9.52 6.44
N LEU A 324 -2.77 10.01 5.36
CA LEU A 324 -1.30 10.05 5.21
C LEU A 324 -0.66 10.87 6.34
N ALA A 325 -1.23 12.04 6.65
CA ALA A 325 -0.76 12.86 7.77
C ALA A 325 -0.81 12.12 9.10
N ALA A 326 -1.92 11.45 9.39
CA ALA A 326 -2.08 10.65 10.60
C ALA A 326 -1.12 9.45 10.63
N PHE A 327 -0.91 8.79 9.49
CA PHE A 327 -0.01 7.65 9.38
C PHE A 327 1.45 8.04 9.59
N TYR A 328 1.92 9.13 8.98
CA TYR A 328 3.29 9.61 9.22
C TYR A 328 3.51 10.09 10.66
N ALA A 329 2.50 10.71 11.29
CA ALA A 329 2.57 11.06 12.71
C ALA A 329 2.68 9.81 13.60
N LEU A 330 1.98 8.73 13.26
CA LEU A 330 2.11 7.45 13.95
C LEU A 330 3.50 6.84 13.79
N LEU A 331 4.07 6.85 12.57
CA LEU A 331 5.44 6.38 12.34
C LEU A 331 6.47 7.21 13.11
N ASP A 332 6.31 8.53 13.15
CA ASP A 332 7.16 9.43 13.94
C ASP A 332 7.13 9.06 15.42
N ALA A 333 5.95 8.79 15.97
CA ALA A 333 5.77 8.44 17.38
C ALA A 333 6.30 7.03 17.71
N LYS A 334 6.11 6.04 16.82
CA LYS A 334 6.47 4.64 17.06
C LYS A 334 7.95 4.36 16.80
N LEU A 335 8.50 4.89 15.71
CA LEU A 335 9.84 4.52 15.22
C LEU A 335 10.87 5.63 15.39
N GLY A 336 10.41 6.89 15.44
CA GLY A 336 11.22 8.09 15.43
C GLY A 336 11.40 8.67 14.02
N LYS A 337 11.39 10.00 13.91
CA LYS A 337 11.72 10.71 12.66
C LYS A 337 13.12 10.32 12.17
N GLY A 338 13.25 10.09 10.86
CA GLY A 338 14.51 9.66 10.24
C GLY A 338 14.87 8.18 10.47
N GLN A 339 14.02 7.41 11.14
CA GLN A 339 14.21 5.96 11.35
C GLN A 339 13.41 5.10 10.36
N TYR A 340 12.64 5.72 9.47
CA TYR A 340 11.90 5.04 8.42
C TYR A 340 12.06 5.79 7.09
N LEU A 341 11.93 5.06 5.98
CA LEU A 341 11.91 5.61 4.63
C LEU A 341 10.51 5.39 4.05
N VAL A 342 9.95 6.40 3.39
CA VAL A 342 8.71 6.27 2.63
C VAL A 342 8.98 6.64 1.18
N PHE A 343 8.50 5.82 0.25
CA PHE A 343 8.29 6.25 -1.14
C PHE A 343 6.80 6.18 -1.46
N LEU A 344 6.32 7.12 -2.28
CA LEU A 344 4.94 7.17 -2.77
C LEU A 344 4.98 7.34 -4.29
N THR A 345 4.20 6.53 -4.99
CA THR A 345 4.06 6.55 -6.46
C THR A 345 2.64 6.13 -6.86
N ALA A 346 2.38 6.07 -8.17
CA ALA A 346 1.23 5.42 -8.77
C ALA A 346 1.67 4.21 -9.62
N ASP A 347 0.72 3.38 -10.01
CA ASP A 347 0.86 2.16 -10.81
C ASP A 347 0.69 2.36 -12.32
#